data_AF-A0A520R1Y0-F1
#
_entry.id   AF-A0A520R1Y0-F1
#
_cell.length_a   1.000
_cell.length_b   1.000
_cell.length_c   1.000
_cell.angle_alpha   90.00
_cell.angle_beta   90.00
_cell.angle_gamma   90.00
#
_symmetry.space_group_name_H-M   'P 1'
#
loop_
_entity.id
_entity.type
_entity.pdbx_description
1 polymer ?
#
loop_
_entity_poly.entity_id
_entity_poly.type
_entity_poly.pdbx_seq_one_letter_code
_entity_poly.pdbx_strand_id
1 'polypeptide(L)'
;MIIRRIDYDEAAARYADRLDTKLRGFGDDTPWLATWVPDPDPVRGVLSLLEAAAGEGLDALEVVVDRLDPDALRARGRALGALQVEREGERWRVTATGLGDAATHAAETPAAPANRPARPAEPALVRPAEAPLHAAFRARAEALALDHAGHVAGEAIAVGDAEITLRVDGGVVRAAAHAGGGRWSQAAHEAFCRAVIGLPVEEALAHGVHRAMHRLLDPDAGRPVPGVMTPRNASPVFAALADAVGHFTRASALEDSTYAAAPSEAWRALSYDEKLARVRAALRAACGACGIAPEQVEAVSLQGDVRVQIDFADDVPVSRRRAVAMPLEAELQARVEPALRIEREARRDLSPLRRL
;
A
#
# COMPACT_ATOMS: atom_id res chain seq x y z
N MET A 1 -3.36 28.58 -5.00
CA MET A 1 -3.85 27.65 -3.97
C MET A 1 -5.28 27.27 -4.34
N ILE A 2 -5.53 26.01 -4.69
CA ILE A 2 -6.88 25.53 -5.04
C ILE A 2 -7.45 24.89 -3.78
N ILE A 3 -8.44 25.53 -3.17
CA ILE A 3 -9.15 24.97 -2.02
C ILE A 3 -10.23 24.05 -2.57
N ARG A 4 -10.17 22.76 -2.21
CA ARG A 4 -11.22 21.80 -2.55
C ARG A 4 -12.35 21.91 -1.54
N ARG A 5 -13.60 21.91 -2.00
CA ARG A 5 -14.80 21.95 -1.16
C ARG A 5 -15.47 20.58 -1.15
N ILE A 6 -15.93 20.13 0.01
CA ILE A 6 -16.70 18.89 0.18
C ILE A 6 -17.89 19.12 1.11
N ASP A 7 -19.02 18.49 0.77
CA ASP A 7 -20.18 18.38 1.64
C ASP A 7 -20.07 17.09 2.45
N TYR A 8 -19.92 17.20 3.77
CA TYR A 8 -19.72 16.06 4.66
C TYR A 8 -20.93 15.13 4.66
N ASP A 9 -22.14 15.69 4.72
CA ASP A 9 -23.37 14.90 4.86
C ASP A 9 -23.65 14.14 3.56
N GLU A 10 -23.44 14.79 2.40
CA GLU A 10 -23.52 14.11 1.09
C GLU A 10 -22.46 13.01 0.96
N ALA A 11 -21.22 13.30 1.37
CA ALA A 11 -20.15 12.30 1.34
C ALA A 11 -20.45 11.10 2.24
N ALA A 12 -21.01 11.34 3.43
CA ALA A 12 -21.38 10.29 4.39
C ALA A 12 -22.55 9.44 3.87
N ALA A 13 -23.57 10.07 3.28
CA ALA A 13 -24.68 9.37 2.65
C ALA A 13 -24.21 8.50 1.47
N ARG A 14 -23.32 9.04 0.62
CA ARG A 14 -22.71 8.30 -0.48
C ARG A 14 -21.83 7.14 0.00
N TYR A 15 -21.13 7.30 1.12
CA TYR A 15 -20.38 6.21 1.73
C TYR A 15 -21.31 5.08 2.19
N ALA A 16 -22.41 5.42 2.86
CA ALA A 16 -23.41 4.45 3.32
C ALA A 16 -24.05 3.67 2.16
N ASP A 17 -24.47 4.36 1.09
CA ASP A 17 -25.02 3.74 -0.12
C ASP A 17 -24.03 2.77 -0.81
N ARG A 18 -22.74 3.09 -0.75
CA ARG A 18 -21.68 2.25 -1.32
C ARG A 18 -21.42 0.98 -0.53
N LEU A 19 -21.72 0.93 0.77
CA LEU A 19 -21.55 -0.29 1.60
C LEU A 19 -22.37 -1.46 1.06
N ASP A 20 -23.55 -1.17 0.49
CA ASP A 20 -24.44 -2.19 -0.06
C ASP A 20 -24.18 -2.48 -1.55
N THR A 21 -23.58 -1.52 -2.28
CA THR A 21 -23.49 -1.57 -3.75
C THR A 21 -22.08 -1.84 -4.31
N LYS A 22 -21.02 -1.67 -3.51
CA LYS A 22 -19.63 -1.95 -3.92
C LYS A 22 -18.98 -2.99 -3.00
N LEU A 23 -18.47 -4.08 -3.58
CA LEU A 23 -17.73 -5.11 -2.84
C LEU A 23 -16.21 -4.89 -2.84
N ARG A 24 -15.66 -4.08 -3.76
CA ARG A 24 -14.22 -3.75 -3.91
C ARG A 24 -14.06 -2.35 -4.53
N GLY A 25 -12.89 -1.71 -4.37
CA GLY A 25 -12.63 -0.38 -4.96
C GLY A 25 -13.36 0.76 -4.26
N PHE A 26 -13.36 0.73 -2.92
CA PHE A 26 -13.82 1.86 -2.11
C PHE A 26 -12.79 2.98 -2.20
N GLY A 27 -13.14 4.09 -2.86
CA GLY A 27 -12.29 5.30 -2.93
C GLY A 27 -11.76 5.69 -4.32
N ASP A 28 -11.99 4.89 -5.37
CA ASP A 28 -11.39 5.10 -6.71
C ASP A 28 -11.70 6.48 -7.33
N ASP A 29 -12.84 7.10 -6.98
CA ASP A 29 -13.24 8.41 -7.50
C ASP A 29 -12.63 9.59 -6.70
N THR A 30 -12.07 9.31 -5.53
CA THR A 30 -11.55 10.33 -4.61
C THR A 30 -10.44 9.71 -3.76
N PRO A 31 -9.21 9.59 -4.30
CA PRO A 31 -8.11 8.87 -3.64
C PRO A 31 -7.85 9.31 -2.21
N TRP A 32 -7.99 10.62 -1.94
CA TRP A 32 -7.77 11.19 -0.61
C TRP A 32 -8.85 10.87 0.44
N LEU A 33 -9.95 10.22 0.03
CA LEU A 33 -10.97 9.69 0.93
C LEU A 33 -10.77 8.19 1.21
N ALA A 34 -9.71 7.55 0.70
CA ALA A 34 -9.52 6.10 0.83
C ALA A 34 -9.42 5.64 2.30
N THR A 35 -8.90 6.49 3.19
CA THR A 35 -8.75 6.20 4.62
C THR A 35 -9.85 6.82 5.49
N TRP A 36 -10.71 7.64 4.88
CA TRP A 36 -11.81 8.31 5.57
C TRP A 36 -13.00 7.37 5.76
N VAL A 37 -13.57 7.42 6.97
CA VAL A 37 -14.82 6.74 7.32
C VAL A 37 -15.69 7.75 8.07
N PRO A 38 -16.97 7.92 7.69
CA PRO A 38 -17.88 8.82 8.40
C PRO A 38 -18.11 8.36 9.85
N ASP A 39 -18.22 9.32 10.77
CA ASP A 39 -18.48 9.09 12.19
C ASP A 39 -19.85 9.70 12.59
N PRO A 40 -20.64 9.04 13.47
CA PRO A 40 -21.87 9.61 14.02
C PRO A 40 -21.65 10.91 14.80
N ASP A 41 -20.48 11.10 15.41
CA ASP A 41 -20.04 12.37 16.00
C ASP A 41 -19.46 13.26 14.88
N PRO A 42 -20.15 14.35 14.49
CA PRO A 42 -19.74 15.16 13.35
C PRO A 42 -18.38 15.84 13.57
N VAL A 43 -17.98 16.10 14.81
CA VAL A 43 -16.64 16.65 15.09
C VAL A 43 -15.57 15.61 14.74
N ARG A 44 -15.76 14.34 15.12
CA ARG A 44 -14.82 13.26 14.78
C ARG A 44 -14.80 12.98 13.27
N GLY A 45 -15.97 13.01 12.65
CA GLY A 45 -16.12 12.80 11.22
C GLY A 45 -15.37 13.84 10.39
N VAL A 46 -15.53 15.13 10.74
CA VAL A 46 -14.81 16.24 10.08
C VAL A 46 -13.30 16.17 10.35
N LEU A 47 -12.87 15.84 11.57
CA LEU A 47 -11.43 15.70 11.87
C LEU A 47 -10.80 14.54 11.08
N SER A 48 -11.45 13.38 11.01
CA SER A 48 -10.99 12.23 10.22
C SER A 48 -10.87 12.57 8.74
N LEU A 49 -11.81 13.38 8.23
CA LEU A 49 -11.80 13.84 6.84
C LEU A 49 -10.60 14.75 6.55
N LEU A 50 -10.30 15.67 7.46
CA LEU A 50 -9.15 16.57 7.36
C LEU A 50 -7.82 15.80 7.48
N GLU A 51 -7.75 14.79 8.34
CA GLU A 51 -6.59 13.90 8.47
C GLU A 51 -6.35 13.06 7.21
N ALA A 52 -7.41 12.49 6.64
CA ALA A 52 -7.33 11.74 5.38
C ALA A 52 -6.83 12.64 4.23
N ALA A 53 -7.32 13.88 4.15
CA ALA A 53 -6.85 14.86 3.18
C ALA A 53 -5.37 15.21 3.40
N ALA A 54 -4.95 15.46 4.64
CA ALA A 54 -3.57 15.78 4.97
C ALA A 54 -2.61 14.60 4.68
N GLY A 55 -3.02 13.36 4.99
CA GLY A 55 -2.23 12.16 4.71
C GLY A 55 -1.95 11.92 3.22
N GLU A 56 -2.73 12.57 2.36
CA GLU A 56 -2.66 12.46 0.90
C GLU A 56 -2.09 13.76 0.26
N GLY A 57 -1.54 14.65 1.10
CA GLY A 57 -0.77 15.83 0.68
C GLY A 57 -1.62 17.05 0.30
N LEU A 58 -2.89 17.12 0.70
CA LEU A 58 -3.71 18.33 0.51
C LEU A 58 -3.36 19.38 1.57
N ASP A 59 -2.97 20.57 1.12
CA ASP A 59 -2.63 21.74 1.96
C ASP A 59 -3.88 22.52 2.44
N ALA A 60 -5.01 22.38 1.74
CA ALA A 60 -6.25 23.03 2.14
C ALA A 60 -7.51 22.27 1.73
N LEU A 61 -8.51 22.30 2.62
CA LEU A 61 -9.82 21.68 2.42
C LEU A 61 -10.90 22.56 3.06
N GLU A 62 -12.01 22.73 2.35
CA GLU A 62 -13.23 23.32 2.88
C GLU A 62 -14.30 22.23 3.04
N VAL A 63 -14.88 22.13 4.23
CA VAL A 63 -15.90 21.13 4.59
C VAL A 63 -17.17 21.85 4.99
N VAL A 64 -18.31 21.45 4.43
CA VAL A 64 -19.63 21.92 4.82
C VAL A 64 -20.36 20.80 5.56
N VAL A 65 -20.96 21.11 6.71
CA VAL A 65 -21.64 20.11 7.55
C VAL A 65 -22.85 20.72 8.27
N ASP A 66 -23.93 19.95 8.38
CA ASP A 66 -25.18 20.40 9.03
C ASP A 66 -25.01 20.66 10.53
N ARG A 67 -24.48 19.66 11.25
CA ARG A 67 -24.37 19.69 12.71
C ARG A 67 -22.90 19.68 13.11
N LEU A 68 -22.47 20.67 13.87
CA LEU A 68 -21.09 20.76 14.34
C LEU A 68 -21.05 21.53 15.66
N ASP A 69 -20.22 21.05 16.59
CA ASP A 69 -19.77 21.86 17.72
C ASP A 69 -18.47 22.57 17.31
N PRO A 70 -18.51 23.88 17.01
CA PRO A 70 -17.36 24.62 16.49
C PRO A 70 -16.24 24.76 17.52
N ASP A 71 -16.56 24.80 18.82
CA ASP A 71 -15.57 24.97 19.87
C ASP A 71 -14.83 23.66 20.14
N ALA A 72 -15.56 22.54 20.16
CA ALA A 72 -14.97 21.21 20.22
C ALA A 72 -14.09 20.91 19.01
N LEU A 73 -14.53 21.31 17.79
CA LEU A 73 -13.73 21.15 16.58
C LEU A 73 -12.43 21.97 16.64
N ARG A 74 -12.52 23.25 17.01
CA ARG A 74 -11.32 24.10 17.14
C ARG A 74 -10.37 23.56 18.21
N ALA A 75 -10.88 23.09 19.35
CA ALA A 75 -10.05 22.55 20.43
C ALA A 75 -9.27 21.31 19.97
N ARG A 76 -9.93 20.38 19.27
CA ARG A 76 -9.35 19.09 18.86
C ARG A 76 -8.54 19.17 17.56
N GLY A 77 -8.92 20.06 16.64
CA GLY A 77 -8.31 20.21 15.32
C GLY A 77 -7.13 21.17 15.24
N ARG A 78 -6.75 21.83 16.35
CA ARG A 78 -5.58 22.72 16.46
C ARG A 78 -4.29 22.13 15.87
N ALA A 79 -4.12 20.82 15.98
CA ALA A 79 -2.92 20.15 15.51
C ALA A 79 -2.92 19.88 14.00
N LEU A 80 -4.05 20.02 13.30
CA LEU A 80 -4.18 19.69 11.88
C LEU A 80 -3.81 20.86 10.96
N GLY A 81 -3.93 22.10 11.44
CA GLY A 81 -3.67 23.30 10.66
C GLY A 81 -4.47 24.50 11.19
N ALA A 82 -4.47 25.61 10.44
CA ALA A 82 -5.31 26.75 10.75
C ALA A 82 -6.76 26.45 10.35
N LEU A 83 -7.65 26.39 11.35
CA LEU A 83 -9.06 26.12 11.15
C LEU A 83 -9.88 27.41 11.31
N GLN A 84 -10.57 27.79 10.25
CA GLN A 84 -11.63 28.78 10.28
C GLN A 84 -12.97 28.06 10.26
N VAL A 85 -13.84 28.39 11.20
CA VAL A 85 -15.18 27.79 11.32
C VAL A 85 -16.18 28.92 11.32
N GLU A 86 -16.95 29.00 10.25
CA GLU A 86 -17.95 30.02 10.00
C GLU A 86 -19.31 29.36 9.79
N ARG A 87 -20.37 30.13 10.02
CA ARG A 87 -21.73 29.67 9.76
C ARG A 87 -22.15 30.15 8.38
N GLU A 88 -22.53 29.20 7.53
CA GLU A 88 -23.01 29.43 6.18
C GLU A 88 -24.50 29.07 6.12
N GLY A 89 -25.34 30.03 6.49
CA GLY A 89 -26.79 29.81 6.63
C GLY A 89 -27.12 28.89 7.81
N GLU A 90 -27.76 27.75 7.51
CA GLU A 90 -28.11 26.69 8.47
C GLU A 90 -26.95 25.71 8.72
N ARG A 91 -25.89 25.75 7.90
CA ARG A 91 -24.78 24.79 7.92
C ARG A 91 -23.50 25.45 8.43
N TRP A 92 -22.54 24.64 8.86
CA TRP A 92 -21.21 25.09 9.24
C TRP A 92 -20.24 24.89 8.07
N ARG A 93 -19.46 25.93 7.79
CA ARG A 93 -18.32 25.90 6.87
C ARG A 93 -17.04 25.85 7.69
N VAL A 94 -16.24 24.82 7.44
CA VAL A 94 -14.93 24.62 8.06
C VAL A 94 -13.89 24.75 6.96
N THR A 95 -13.08 25.81 7.01
CA THR A 95 -11.95 26.00 6.10
C THR A 95 -10.67 25.67 6.84
N ALA A 96 -9.95 24.67 6.36
CA ALA A 96 -8.65 24.28 6.87
C ALA A 96 -7.56 24.64 5.87
N THR A 97 -6.51 25.31 6.35
CA THR A 97 -5.35 25.74 5.55
C THR A 97 -4.06 25.43 6.29
N GLY A 98 -2.97 25.13 5.56
CA GLY A 98 -1.75 24.62 6.17
C GLY A 98 -1.96 23.21 6.73
N LEU A 99 -2.81 22.42 6.06
CA LEU A 99 -2.98 21.00 6.36
C LEU A 99 -1.64 20.31 6.03
N GLY A 100 -0.88 19.95 7.06
CA GLY A 100 0.52 19.51 6.94
C GLY A 100 1.47 20.33 7.81
N ASP A 101 1.25 21.65 7.87
CA ASP A 101 2.21 22.63 8.38
C ASP A 101 1.99 22.99 9.86
N ALA A 102 1.88 21.99 10.73
CA ALA A 102 1.74 22.18 12.18
C ALA A 102 3.06 22.59 12.87
N ALA A 103 3.79 23.57 12.33
CA ALA A 103 5.03 24.11 12.89
C ALA A 103 4.93 25.58 13.38
N THR A 104 3.81 26.29 13.21
CA THR A 104 3.87 27.78 13.28
C THR A 104 2.87 28.50 14.18
N HIS A 105 2.13 27.87 15.10
CA HIS A 105 1.19 28.62 15.97
C HIS A 105 1.22 28.26 17.46
N ALA A 106 2.41 28.04 18.02
CA ALA A 106 2.62 28.05 19.46
C ALA A 106 3.99 28.66 19.83
N ALA A 107 4.16 29.97 19.60
CA ALA A 107 5.01 30.87 20.42
C ALA A 107 5.09 32.28 19.80
N GLU A 108 4.48 33.27 20.45
CA GLU A 108 4.81 34.69 20.27
C GLU A 108 5.98 35.08 21.17
N THR A 109 7.17 35.42 20.63
CA THR A 109 8.12 36.54 20.98
C THR A 109 9.46 36.42 20.18
N PRO A 110 10.30 37.48 20.00
CA PRO A 110 10.84 37.86 18.68
C PRO A 110 12.38 37.83 18.47
N ALA A 111 12.77 37.91 17.17
CA ALA A 111 14.05 38.33 16.54
C ALA A 111 15.28 37.37 16.62
N ALA A 112 16.18 37.17 15.64
CA ALA A 112 16.39 37.54 14.22
C ALA A 112 17.59 36.67 13.67
N PRO A 113 18.29 36.96 12.54
CA PRO A 113 18.00 36.52 11.17
C PRO A 113 19.11 35.66 10.47
N ALA A 114 18.80 35.25 9.23
CA ALA A 114 19.67 35.18 8.03
C ALA A 114 20.13 33.81 7.44
N ASN A 115 19.60 33.57 6.23
CA ASN A 115 20.23 33.03 5.01
C ASN A 115 20.86 31.62 4.97
N ARG A 116 20.08 30.68 4.40
CA ARG A 116 20.53 29.72 3.37
C ARG A 116 19.32 29.24 2.54
N PRO A 117 19.38 29.16 1.20
CA PRO A 117 18.30 28.56 0.43
C PRO A 117 18.42 27.03 0.58
N ALA A 118 17.47 26.42 1.27
CA ALA A 118 17.31 24.98 1.30
C ALA A 118 16.26 24.56 0.26
N ARG A 119 16.59 23.47 -0.44
CA ARG A 119 15.78 22.67 -1.37
C ARG A 119 14.33 22.52 -0.87
N PRO A 120 13.30 22.47 -1.75
CA PRO A 120 11.92 22.30 -1.30
C PRO A 120 11.83 21.04 -0.43
N ALA A 121 11.50 21.26 0.85
CA ALA A 121 11.17 20.20 1.77
C ALA A 121 9.87 19.56 1.29
N GLU A 122 9.86 18.23 1.22
CA GLU A 122 8.61 17.47 1.10
C GLU A 122 7.69 17.89 2.27
N PRO A 123 6.38 18.08 2.02
CA PRO A 123 5.46 18.58 3.03
C PRO A 123 5.51 17.67 4.26
N ALA A 124 5.84 18.27 5.40
CA ALA A 124 5.88 17.57 6.67
C ALA A 124 4.48 17.01 6.95
N LEU A 125 4.41 15.71 7.25
CA LEU A 125 3.21 15.11 7.80
C LEU A 125 2.84 15.86 9.09
N VAL A 126 1.58 16.30 9.16
CA VAL A 126 0.94 16.87 10.35
C VAL A 126 1.35 16.08 11.59
N ARG A 127 1.93 16.75 12.60
CA ARG A 127 2.15 16.18 13.93
C ARG A 127 0.92 16.47 14.79
N PRO A 128 0.08 15.47 15.15
CA PRO A 128 -0.81 15.63 16.29
C PRO A 128 0.05 15.97 17.51
N ALA A 129 -0.44 16.85 18.39
CA ALA A 129 0.27 17.17 19.63
C ALA A 129 0.65 15.85 20.35
N GLU A 130 1.95 15.59 20.45
CA GLU A 130 2.57 14.36 20.95
C GLU A 130 2.25 14.03 22.43
N ALA A 131 1.31 14.72 23.09
CA ALA A 131 1.22 14.72 24.54
C ALA A 131 0.31 13.62 25.15
N PRO A 132 -0.97 13.41 24.74
CA PRO A 132 -1.82 12.45 25.47
C PRO A 132 -1.74 11.01 24.92
N LEU A 133 -1.55 10.85 23.61
CA LEU A 133 -1.50 9.53 22.95
C LEU A 133 -0.15 8.82 23.14
N HIS A 134 0.91 9.58 23.41
CA HIS A 134 2.21 9.02 23.72
C HIS A 134 2.28 8.41 25.11
N ALA A 135 1.37 8.69 26.06
CA ALA A 135 1.52 8.16 27.42
C ALA A 135 1.34 6.63 27.47
N ALA A 136 0.27 6.10 26.87
CA ALA A 136 0.02 4.65 26.82
C ALA A 136 1.05 3.92 25.96
N PHE A 137 1.39 4.48 24.79
CA PHE A 137 2.43 3.93 23.94
C PHE A 137 3.81 4.00 24.60
N ARG A 138 4.12 5.09 25.32
CA ARG A 138 5.38 5.24 26.07
C ARG A 138 5.43 4.25 27.21
N ALA A 139 4.35 4.07 27.98
CA ALA A 139 4.31 3.07 29.03
C ALA A 139 4.52 1.65 28.47
N ARG A 140 3.91 1.34 27.32
CA ARG A 140 4.04 0.02 26.68
C ARG A 140 5.40 -0.17 26.00
N ALA A 141 5.97 0.90 25.44
CA ALA A 141 7.33 0.95 24.92
C ALA A 141 8.38 0.80 26.04
N GLU A 142 8.18 1.46 27.18
CA GLU A 142 9.02 1.34 28.38
C GLU A 142 8.91 -0.06 29.01
N ALA A 143 7.73 -0.67 28.96
CA ALA A 143 7.53 -2.05 29.40
C ALA A 143 8.09 -3.10 28.42
N LEU A 144 8.40 -2.72 27.18
CA LEU A 144 8.93 -3.63 26.18
C LEU A 144 10.42 -3.83 26.42
N ALA A 145 10.79 -5.03 26.88
CA ALA A 145 12.19 -5.42 26.94
C ALA A 145 12.78 -5.45 25.53
N LEU A 146 13.93 -4.79 25.34
CA LEU A 146 14.67 -4.78 24.09
C LEU A 146 15.45 -6.10 23.94
N ASP A 147 14.75 -7.16 23.57
CA ASP A 147 15.33 -8.50 23.41
C ASP A 147 16.03 -8.68 22.06
N HIS A 148 15.74 -7.80 21.09
CA HIS A 148 16.26 -7.88 19.72
C HIS A 148 17.20 -6.71 19.38
N ALA A 149 17.76 -6.02 20.37
CA ALA A 149 18.76 -4.98 20.14
C ALA A 149 20.09 -5.58 19.65
N GLY A 150 20.65 -5.00 18.58
CA GLY A 150 21.91 -5.43 17.97
C GLY A 150 21.76 -5.72 16.48
N HIS A 151 22.55 -6.67 15.97
CA HIS A 151 22.53 -7.06 14.57
C HIS A 151 22.47 -8.58 14.46
N VAL A 152 21.80 -9.08 13.44
CA VAL A 152 21.87 -10.48 13.00
C VAL A 152 22.50 -10.53 11.61
N ALA A 153 23.22 -11.61 11.32
CA ALA A 153 23.73 -11.84 9.96
C ALA A 153 22.53 -12.07 9.02
N GLY A 154 22.26 -11.10 8.15
CA GLY A 154 21.08 -11.06 7.31
C GLY A 154 20.99 -9.80 6.45
N GLU A 155 19.82 -9.58 5.87
CA GLU A 155 19.53 -8.42 5.03
C GLU A 155 19.18 -7.22 5.91
N ALA A 156 19.73 -6.04 5.59
CA ALA A 156 19.54 -4.81 6.34
C ALA A 156 18.48 -3.90 5.70
N ILE A 157 17.67 -3.27 6.55
CA ILE A 157 16.64 -2.29 6.21
C ILE A 157 16.99 -1.00 6.94
N ALA A 158 17.35 0.04 6.20
CA ALA A 158 17.62 1.35 6.77
C ALA A 158 16.30 2.07 7.12
N VAL A 159 16.17 2.51 8.38
CA VAL A 159 15.01 3.24 8.90
C VAL A 159 15.49 4.55 9.54
N GLY A 160 15.70 5.58 8.72
CA GLY A 160 16.26 6.85 9.22
C GLY A 160 17.68 6.70 9.76
N ASP A 161 17.87 6.94 11.07
CA ASP A 161 19.13 6.75 11.81
C ASP A 161 19.26 5.38 12.49
N ALA A 162 18.32 4.48 12.20
CA ALA A 162 18.31 3.10 12.68
C ALA A 162 18.43 2.11 11.53
N GLU A 163 18.75 0.87 11.87
CA GLU A 163 18.81 -0.26 10.96
C GLU A 163 18.06 -1.45 11.57
N ILE A 164 17.30 -2.16 10.73
CA ILE A 164 16.68 -3.44 11.07
C ILE A 164 17.33 -4.52 10.21
N THR A 165 17.86 -5.56 10.85
CA THR A 165 18.46 -6.71 10.17
C THR A 165 17.55 -7.91 10.27
N LEU A 166 17.29 -8.58 9.15
CA LEU A 166 16.46 -9.77 9.06
C LEU A 166 17.28 -10.94 8.54
N ARG A 167 17.36 -12.02 9.30
CA ARG A 167 17.90 -13.30 8.82
C ARG A 167 16.75 -14.16 8.32
N VAL A 168 16.76 -14.47 7.02
CA VAL A 168 15.73 -15.27 6.38
C VAL A 168 16.31 -16.58 5.88
N ASP A 169 15.72 -17.70 6.32
CA ASP A 169 16.08 -19.04 5.89
C ASP A 169 14.85 -19.75 5.34
N GLY A 170 14.92 -20.20 4.08
CA GLY A 170 13.82 -20.89 3.41
C GLY A 170 12.56 -20.03 3.28
N GLY A 171 12.73 -18.73 2.98
CA GLY A 171 11.63 -17.76 2.86
C GLY A 171 11.02 -17.28 4.19
N VAL A 172 11.44 -17.83 5.33
CA VAL A 172 10.91 -17.51 6.66
C VAL A 172 11.92 -16.68 7.46
N VAL A 173 11.45 -15.62 8.12
CA VAL A 173 12.29 -14.82 9.03
C VAL A 173 12.64 -15.64 10.26
N ARG A 174 13.91 -16.01 10.43
CA ARG A 174 14.40 -16.83 11.56
C ARG A 174 14.96 -16.00 12.70
N ALA A 175 15.47 -14.82 12.39
CA ALA A 175 15.90 -13.85 13.39
C ALA A 175 15.70 -12.44 12.85
N ALA A 176 15.45 -11.50 13.75
CA ALA A 176 15.36 -10.09 13.45
C ALA A 176 16.07 -9.33 14.58
N ALA A 177 16.77 -8.25 14.23
CA ALA A 177 17.37 -7.36 15.21
C ALA A 177 17.32 -5.91 14.75
N HIS A 178 17.41 -4.98 15.69
CA HIS A 178 17.44 -3.55 15.43
C HIS A 178 18.61 -2.86 16.12
N ALA A 179 19.18 -1.86 15.46
CA ALA A 179 20.26 -1.04 15.99
C ALA A 179 20.05 0.43 15.64
N GLY A 180 20.60 1.33 16.47
CA GLY A 180 20.46 2.77 16.28
C GLY A 180 19.08 3.31 16.70
N GLY A 181 18.79 4.53 16.28
CA GLY A 181 17.55 5.24 16.63
C GLY A 181 17.46 5.72 18.09
N GLY A 182 16.56 6.68 18.32
CA GLY A 182 16.17 7.11 19.66
C GLY A 182 15.35 6.04 20.40
N ARG A 183 15.24 6.15 21.73
CA ARG A 183 14.49 5.20 22.58
C ARG A 183 13.06 4.93 22.09
N TRP A 184 12.42 5.97 21.56
CA TRP A 184 11.07 5.87 21.01
C TRP A 184 10.99 4.99 19.76
N SER A 185 11.94 5.14 18.83
CA SER A 185 11.97 4.33 17.61
C SER A 185 12.40 2.90 17.89
N GLN A 186 13.30 2.69 18.84
CA GLN A 186 13.73 1.35 19.28
C GLN A 186 12.57 0.48 19.76
N ALA A 187 11.57 1.04 20.46
CA ALA A 187 10.41 0.26 20.88
C ALA A 187 9.54 -0.20 19.70
N ALA A 188 9.35 0.65 18.68
CA ALA A 188 8.67 0.27 17.44
C ALA A 188 9.46 -0.79 16.66
N HIS A 189 10.78 -0.65 16.59
CA HIS A 189 11.66 -1.62 15.94
C HIS A 189 11.69 -2.95 16.67
N GLU A 190 11.72 -2.95 18.01
CA GLU A 190 11.61 -4.15 18.84
C GLU A 190 10.27 -4.86 18.63
N ALA A 191 9.17 -4.11 18.66
CA ALA A 191 7.84 -4.66 18.40
C ALA A 191 7.73 -5.26 17.00
N PHE A 192 8.38 -4.64 15.99
CA PHE A 192 8.47 -5.16 14.65
C PHE A 192 9.32 -6.43 14.57
N CYS A 193 10.54 -6.44 15.13
CA CYS A 193 11.42 -7.62 15.14
C CYS A 193 10.71 -8.82 15.75
N ARG A 194 10.07 -8.63 16.91
CA ARG A 194 9.26 -9.65 17.57
C ARG A 194 8.03 -10.06 16.75
N ALA A 195 7.49 -9.17 15.92
CA ALA A 195 6.32 -9.44 15.09
C ALA A 195 6.60 -10.35 13.91
N VAL A 196 7.78 -10.23 13.32
CA VAL A 196 8.10 -10.84 12.03
C VAL A 196 8.79 -12.18 12.14
N ILE A 197 9.46 -12.47 13.27
CA ILE A 197 10.11 -13.76 13.49
C ILE A 197 9.09 -14.90 13.39
N GLY A 198 9.40 -15.90 12.58
CA GLY A 198 8.57 -17.06 12.29
C GLY A 198 7.60 -16.88 11.12
N LEU A 199 7.47 -15.67 10.56
CA LEU A 199 6.61 -15.43 9.41
C LEU A 199 7.35 -15.66 8.09
N PRO A 200 6.65 -16.07 7.02
CA PRO A 200 7.11 -15.86 5.66
C PRO A 200 7.48 -14.39 5.49
N VAL A 201 8.58 -14.12 4.82
CA VAL A 201 9.07 -12.75 4.63
C VAL A 201 8.06 -11.86 3.89
N GLU A 202 7.29 -12.38 2.93
CA GLU A 202 6.29 -11.59 2.21
C GLU A 202 5.20 -11.12 3.19
N GLU A 203 4.80 -12.00 4.13
CA GLU A 203 3.86 -11.66 5.19
C GLU A 203 4.48 -10.68 6.21
N ALA A 204 5.76 -10.87 6.54
CA ALA A 204 6.50 -9.96 7.42
C ALA A 204 6.58 -8.54 6.84
N LEU A 205 6.84 -8.39 5.55
CA LEU A 205 6.93 -7.09 4.89
C LEU A 205 5.54 -6.46 4.72
N ALA A 206 4.53 -7.24 4.34
CA ALA A 206 3.17 -6.74 4.13
C ALA A 206 2.47 -6.34 5.43
N HIS A 207 2.69 -7.09 6.51
CA HIS A 207 1.87 -6.96 7.73
C HIS A 207 2.68 -6.73 9.02
N GLY A 208 4.01 -6.82 8.98
CA GLY A 208 4.86 -6.68 10.16
C GLY A 208 4.68 -5.34 10.88
N VAL A 209 4.56 -4.24 10.13
CA VAL A 209 4.35 -2.91 10.71
C VAL A 209 2.99 -2.79 11.39
N HIS A 210 1.93 -3.30 10.77
CA HIS A 210 0.60 -3.35 11.39
C HIS A 210 0.57 -4.21 12.67
N ARG A 211 1.33 -5.32 12.68
CA ARG A 211 1.47 -6.17 13.87
C ARG A 211 2.30 -5.50 14.97
N ALA A 212 3.31 -4.72 14.61
CA ALA A 212 4.09 -3.91 15.55
C ALA A 212 3.19 -2.84 16.20
N MET A 213 2.39 -2.15 15.38
CA MET A 213 1.37 -1.21 15.84
C MET A 213 0.40 -1.89 16.80
N HIS A 214 -0.24 -2.99 16.42
CA HIS A 214 -1.19 -3.68 17.30
C HIS A 214 -0.58 -4.10 18.65
N ARG A 215 0.72 -4.39 18.72
CA ARG A 215 1.40 -4.74 19.97
C ARG A 215 1.64 -3.52 20.88
N LEU A 216 1.93 -2.38 20.30
CA LEU A 216 2.26 -1.14 21.02
C LEU A 216 1.04 -0.28 21.31
N LEU A 217 0.01 -0.39 20.49
CA LEU A 217 -1.23 0.34 20.65
C LEU A 217 -2.10 -0.37 21.68
N ASP A 218 -2.48 0.34 22.74
CA ASP A 218 -3.43 -0.17 23.73
C ASP A 218 -4.85 -0.08 23.15
N PRO A 219 -5.58 -1.20 23.00
CA PRO A 219 -6.94 -1.20 22.49
C PRO A 219 -7.94 -0.49 23.44
N ASP A 220 -7.61 -0.41 24.73
CA ASP A 220 -8.44 0.23 25.76
C ASP A 220 -8.11 1.72 25.93
N ALA A 221 -6.97 2.17 25.41
CA ALA A 221 -6.68 3.59 25.24
C ALA A 221 -7.43 4.11 24.00
N GLY A 222 -8.06 5.30 24.10
CA GLY A 222 -8.77 5.90 22.98
C GLY A 222 -7.89 5.96 21.70
N ARG A 223 -8.49 5.66 20.53
CA ARG A 223 -7.77 5.59 19.26
C ARG A 223 -7.03 6.90 18.96
N PRO A 224 -5.78 6.83 18.47
CA PRO A 224 -4.97 8.01 18.19
C PRO A 224 -5.51 8.87 17.06
N VAL A 225 -6.18 8.25 16.10
CA VAL A 225 -6.84 8.91 14.97
C VAL A 225 -8.27 8.39 14.86
N PRO A 226 -9.26 9.27 14.58
CA PRO A 226 -10.59 8.84 14.16
C PRO A 226 -10.54 8.16 12.77
N GLY A 227 -11.33 7.09 12.58
CA GLY A 227 -11.37 6.34 11.32
C GLY A 227 -10.41 5.14 11.26
N VAL A 228 -9.92 4.82 10.05
CA VAL A 228 -9.02 3.67 9.82
C VAL A 228 -7.59 4.06 10.18
N MET A 229 -7.00 3.31 11.09
CA MET A 229 -5.63 3.52 11.53
C MET A 229 -4.64 2.77 10.62
N THR A 230 -3.69 3.52 10.08
CA THR A 230 -2.62 3.07 9.20
C THR A 230 -1.26 3.43 9.80
N PRO A 231 -0.15 2.79 9.41
CA PRO A 231 1.19 3.16 9.88
C PRO A 231 1.49 4.65 9.70
N ARG A 232 1.05 5.25 8.60
CA ARG A 232 1.30 6.66 8.26
C ARG A 232 0.58 7.64 9.17
N ASN A 233 -0.69 7.36 9.51
CA ASN A 233 -1.48 8.27 10.37
C ASN A 233 -1.35 7.96 11.86
N ALA A 234 -0.85 6.77 12.25
CA ALA A 234 -0.72 6.40 13.65
C ALA A 234 0.46 7.06 14.35
N SER A 235 1.64 7.11 13.72
CA SER A 235 2.83 7.79 14.26
C SER A 235 3.94 7.89 13.21
N PRO A 236 4.78 8.95 13.23
CA PRO A 236 5.93 9.09 12.33
C PRO A 236 6.89 7.90 12.36
N VAL A 237 7.03 7.23 13.51
CA VAL A 237 7.89 6.05 13.63
C VAL A 237 7.37 4.88 12.79
N PHE A 238 6.06 4.66 12.76
CA PHE A 238 5.45 3.60 11.97
C PHE A 238 5.38 3.99 10.48
N ALA A 239 5.24 5.28 10.18
CA ALA A 239 5.36 5.79 8.81
C ALA A 239 6.76 5.48 8.24
N ALA A 240 7.82 5.89 8.94
CA ALA A 240 9.20 5.64 8.54
C ALA A 240 9.50 4.14 8.40
N LEU A 241 8.99 3.33 9.33
CA LEU A 241 9.14 1.88 9.27
C LEU A 241 8.40 1.27 8.07
N ALA A 242 7.17 1.70 7.80
CA ALA A 242 6.40 1.24 6.64
C ALA A 242 7.05 1.62 5.32
N ASP A 243 7.60 2.84 5.23
CA ASP A 243 8.38 3.28 4.08
C ASP A 243 9.61 2.40 3.88
N ALA A 244 10.42 2.24 4.92
CA ALA A 244 11.64 1.43 4.83
C ALA A 244 11.37 -0.03 4.45
N VAL A 245 10.34 -0.64 5.05
CA VAL A 245 9.91 -2.02 4.74
C VAL A 245 9.34 -2.11 3.32
N GLY A 246 8.58 -1.12 2.86
CA GLY A 246 8.05 -1.09 1.50
C GLY A 246 9.12 -0.95 0.41
N HIS A 247 10.24 -0.32 0.74
CA HIS A 247 11.42 -0.21 -0.14
C HIS A 247 12.40 -1.38 0.01
N PHE A 248 12.11 -2.34 0.90
CA PHE A 248 12.94 -3.52 1.04
C PHE A 248 12.77 -4.41 -0.19
N THR A 249 13.68 -4.23 -1.14
CA THR A 249 13.83 -5.11 -2.29
C THR A 249 14.78 -6.23 -1.91
N ARG A 250 14.26 -7.43 -1.66
CA ARG A 250 15.11 -8.60 -1.55
C ARG A 250 15.71 -8.88 -2.94
N ALA A 251 17.03 -8.78 -3.06
CA ALA A 251 17.77 -9.16 -4.27
C ALA A 251 17.54 -10.64 -4.67
N SER A 252 17.12 -11.46 -3.71
CA SER A 252 16.86 -12.90 -3.75
C SER A 252 15.37 -13.34 -3.65
N ALA A 253 14.36 -12.45 -3.69
CA ALA A 253 12.93 -12.84 -3.54
C ALA A 253 12.28 -13.41 -4.81
N LEU A 254 12.95 -13.35 -5.95
CA LEU A 254 12.39 -13.85 -7.20
C LEU A 254 12.79 -15.30 -7.51
N GLU A 255 13.60 -15.95 -6.68
CA GLU A 255 14.17 -17.26 -7.06
C GLU A 255 13.34 -18.47 -6.64
N ASP A 256 12.44 -18.38 -5.65
CA ASP A 256 11.64 -19.55 -5.21
C ASP A 256 10.15 -19.23 -5.06
N SER A 257 9.47 -18.97 -6.18
CA SER A 257 8.02 -19.11 -6.20
C SER A 257 7.66 -20.59 -6.14
N THR A 258 7.27 -21.10 -4.97
CA THR A 258 6.73 -22.46 -4.80
C THR A 258 5.41 -22.70 -5.54
N TYR A 259 4.80 -21.63 -6.09
CA TYR A 259 3.57 -21.70 -6.88
C TYR A 259 3.80 -21.96 -8.38
N ALA A 260 5.03 -21.81 -8.86
CA ALA A 260 5.38 -22.09 -10.25
C ALA A 260 6.44 -23.19 -10.31
N ALA A 261 6.13 -24.29 -11.00
CA ALA A 261 7.14 -25.30 -11.27
C ALA A 261 8.33 -24.66 -11.99
N ALA A 262 9.55 -24.89 -11.52
CA ALA A 262 10.74 -24.51 -12.26
C ALA A 262 10.85 -25.39 -13.52
N PRO A 263 11.27 -24.84 -14.67
CA PRO A 263 11.44 -25.65 -15.86
C PRO A 263 12.50 -26.72 -15.62
N SER A 264 12.21 -27.95 -16.05
CA SER A 264 13.12 -29.08 -15.89
C SER A 264 14.46 -28.86 -16.60
N GLU A 265 15.53 -29.51 -16.13
CA GLU A 265 16.84 -29.45 -16.81
C GLU A 265 16.78 -29.96 -18.25
N ALA A 266 15.96 -31.00 -18.48
CA ALA A 266 15.69 -31.55 -19.80
C ALA A 266 15.03 -30.52 -20.74
N TRP A 267 14.15 -29.67 -20.20
CA TRP A 267 13.57 -28.55 -20.95
C TRP A 267 14.61 -27.47 -21.23
N ARG A 268 15.35 -27.02 -20.20
CA ARG A 268 16.38 -25.97 -20.34
C ARG A 268 17.43 -26.31 -21.38
N ALA A 269 17.81 -27.58 -21.48
CA ALA A 269 18.83 -28.07 -22.42
C ALA A 269 18.41 -28.01 -23.90
N LEU A 270 17.13 -27.85 -24.21
CA LEU A 270 16.65 -27.73 -25.59
C LEU A 270 16.96 -26.34 -26.16
N SER A 271 17.27 -26.31 -27.46
CA SER A 271 17.34 -25.04 -28.20
C SER A 271 15.97 -24.38 -28.30
N TYR A 272 15.96 -23.08 -28.58
CA TYR A 272 14.72 -22.31 -28.79
C TYR A 272 13.81 -22.95 -29.86
N ASP A 273 14.38 -23.36 -30.99
CA ASP A 273 13.61 -23.95 -32.10
C ASP A 273 13.00 -25.30 -31.71
N GLU A 274 13.73 -26.12 -30.96
CA GLU A 274 13.21 -27.39 -30.43
C GLU A 274 12.08 -27.18 -29.42
N LYS A 275 12.23 -26.20 -28.52
CA LYS A 275 11.19 -25.81 -27.55
C LYS A 275 9.92 -25.37 -28.27
N LEU A 276 10.06 -24.46 -29.22
CA LEU A 276 8.93 -23.91 -29.97
C LEU A 276 8.25 -24.98 -30.83
N ALA A 277 9.02 -25.89 -31.45
CA ALA A 277 8.47 -27.01 -32.21
C ALA A 277 7.65 -27.96 -31.32
N ARG A 278 8.15 -28.30 -30.12
CA ARG A 278 7.42 -29.14 -29.16
C ARG A 278 6.12 -28.48 -28.68
N VAL A 279 6.18 -27.19 -28.36
CA VAL A 279 4.99 -26.42 -27.95
C VAL A 279 3.95 -26.36 -29.07
N ARG A 280 4.36 -26.09 -30.32
CA ARG A 280 3.45 -26.08 -31.48
C ARG A 280 2.79 -27.43 -31.71
N ALA A 281 3.56 -28.51 -31.61
CA ALA A 281 3.02 -29.87 -31.75
C ALA A 281 2.00 -30.20 -30.65
N ALA A 282 2.33 -29.86 -29.39
CA ALA A 282 1.44 -30.09 -28.26
C ALA A 282 0.18 -29.22 -28.30
N LEU A 283 0.29 -27.96 -28.73
CA LEU A 283 -0.83 -27.04 -28.88
C LEU A 283 -1.83 -27.59 -29.91
N ARG A 284 -1.37 -28.05 -31.07
CA ARG A 284 -2.23 -28.69 -32.09
C ARG A 284 -2.93 -29.95 -31.55
N ALA A 285 -2.22 -30.76 -30.77
CA ALA A 285 -2.80 -31.96 -30.15
C ALA A 285 -3.84 -31.63 -29.06
N ALA A 286 -3.68 -30.52 -28.34
CA ALA A 286 -4.59 -30.07 -27.29
C ALA A 286 -5.90 -29.46 -27.84
N CYS A 287 -5.88 -28.92 -29.07
CA CYS A 287 -7.02 -28.23 -29.68
C CYS A 287 -8.33 -29.04 -29.64
N GLY A 288 -8.27 -30.34 -29.98
CA GLY A 288 -9.44 -31.21 -29.96
C GLY A 288 -10.07 -31.38 -28.58
N ALA A 289 -9.24 -31.49 -27.53
CA ALA A 289 -9.70 -31.61 -26.14
C ALA A 289 -10.29 -30.30 -25.60
N CYS A 290 -9.77 -29.15 -26.06
CA CYS A 290 -10.24 -27.82 -25.67
C CYS A 290 -11.40 -27.29 -26.53
N GLY A 291 -11.87 -28.06 -27.51
CA GLY A 291 -12.98 -27.66 -28.39
C GLY A 291 -12.66 -26.46 -29.28
N ILE A 292 -11.42 -26.35 -29.77
CA ILE A 292 -10.98 -25.35 -30.75
C ILE A 292 -10.34 -26.06 -31.95
N ALA A 293 -10.46 -25.48 -33.15
CA ALA A 293 -9.80 -26.04 -34.32
C ALA A 293 -8.29 -25.71 -34.32
N PRO A 294 -7.40 -26.61 -34.77
CA PRO A 294 -5.95 -26.36 -34.81
C PRO A 294 -5.54 -25.12 -35.63
N GLU A 295 -6.36 -24.72 -36.60
CA GLU A 295 -6.12 -23.55 -37.46
C GLU A 295 -6.48 -22.24 -36.78
N GLN A 296 -7.22 -22.30 -35.67
CA GLN A 296 -7.75 -21.13 -34.95
C GLN A 296 -6.82 -20.64 -33.83
N VAL A 297 -5.74 -21.36 -33.53
CA VAL A 297 -4.76 -20.99 -32.50
C VAL A 297 -3.35 -21.39 -32.91
N GLU A 298 -2.41 -20.47 -32.80
CA GLU A 298 -1.00 -20.72 -33.13
C GLU A 298 -0.08 -20.21 -32.02
N ALA A 299 0.97 -20.97 -31.72
CA ALA A 299 2.08 -20.50 -30.89
C ALA A 299 3.06 -19.68 -31.74
N VAL A 300 3.09 -18.38 -31.50
CA VAL A 300 3.85 -17.38 -32.25
C VAL A 300 5.30 -17.37 -31.79
N SER A 301 5.55 -17.37 -30.48
CA SER A 301 6.90 -17.27 -29.92
C SER A 301 6.99 -17.85 -28.51
N LEU A 302 8.22 -18.03 -28.03
CA LEU A 302 8.51 -18.23 -26.61
C LEU A 302 9.20 -16.97 -26.05
N GLN A 303 8.66 -16.38 -24.99
CA GLN A 303 9.31 -15.27 -24.28
C GLN A 303 10.06 -15.76 -23.04
N GLY A 304 11.39 -15.71 -23.09
CA GLY A 304 12.21 -16.39 -22.10
C GLY A 304 12.11 -17.90 -22.29
N ASP A 305 12.06 -18.66 -21.19
CA ASP A 305 12.15 -20.12 -21.26
C ASP A 305 10.81 -20.85 -21.10
N VAL A 306 9.76 -20.16 -20.62
CA VAL A 306 8.49 -20.81 -20.23
C VAL A 306 7.21 -20.10 -20.67
N ARG A 307 7.28 -18.87 -21.18
CA ARG A 307 6.09 -18.13 -21.62
C ARG A 307 5.83 -18.35 -23.10
N VAL A 308 4.71 -18.97 -23.43
CA VAL A 308 4.26 -19.23 -24.79
C VAL A 308 3.34 -18.10 -25.22
N GLN A 309 3.72 -17.36 -26.26
CA GLN A 309 2.81 -16.41 -26.87
C GLN A 309 1.93 -17.12 -27.89
N ILE A 310 0.61 -17.05 -27.68
CA ILE A 310 -0.37 -17.55 -28.65
C ILE A 310 -1.15 -16.41 -29.30
N ASP A 311 -1.51 -16.62 -30.55
CA ASP A 311 -2.51 -15.81 -31.25
C ASP A 311 -3.71 -16.67 -31.64
N PHE A 312 -4.89 -16.05 -31.64
CA PHE A 312 -6.12 -16.67 -32.08
C PHE A 312 -6.55 -16.03 -33.40
N ALA A 313 -7.04 -16.85 -34.32
CA ALA A 313 -7.63 -16.35 -35.55
C ALA A 313 -8.77 -15.35 -35.26
N ASP A 314 -8.94 -14.37 -36.16
CA ASP A 314 -9.86 -13.25 -35.94
C ASP A 314 -11.33 -13.69 -35.84
N ASP A 315 -11.69 -14.83 -36.44
CA ASP A 315 -13.02 -15.45 -36.43
C ASP A 315 -13.39 -16.08 -35.07
N VAL A 316 -12.43 -16.29 -34.16
CA VAL A 316 -12.69 -16.83 -32.83
C VAL A 316 -13.30 -15.74 -31.93
N PRO A 317 -14.50 -15.90 -31.35
CA PRO A 317 -15.09 -14.89 -30.47
C PRO A 317 -14.27 -14.69 -29.18
N VAL A 318 -14.21 -13.45 -28.67
CA VAL A 318 -13.44 -13.12 -27.44
C VAL A 318 -13.85 -13.97 -26.23
N SER A 319 -15.14 -14.26 -26.07
CA SER A 319 -15.65 -15.15 -25.02
C SER A 319 -15.08 -16.57 -25.13
N ARG A 320 -14.98 -17.10 -26.36
CA ARG A 320 -14.39 -18.41 -26.66
C ARG A 320 -12.89 -18.40 -26.36
N ARG A 321 -12.16 -17.37 -26.81
CA ARG A 321 -10.70 -17.21 -26.54
C ARG A 321 -10.40 -17.28 -25.04
N ARG A 322 -11.20 -16.61 -24.20
CA ARG A 322 -11.07 -16.66 -22.73
C ARG A 322 -11.38 -18.04 -22.15
N ALA A 323 -12.39 -18.73 -22.69
CA ALA A 323 -12.80 -20.04 -22.21
C ALA A 323 -11.76 -21.14 -22.53
N VAL A 324 -11.01 -21.01 -23.63
CA VAL A 324 -10.06 -22.05 -24.08
C VAL A 324 -8.61 -21.81 -23.64
N ALA A 325 -8.23 -20.59 -23.25
CA ALA A 325 -6.84 -20.27 -22.90
C ALA A 325 -6.32 -21.07 -21.68
N MET A 326 -7.12 -21.17 -20.62
CA MET A 326 -6.73 -21.90 -19.40
C MET A 326 -6.67 -23.43 -19.63
N PRO A 327 -7.65 -24.06 -20.31
CA PRO A 327 -7.55 -25.46 -20.71
C PRO A 327 -6.34 -25.76 -21.61
N LEU A 328 -6.02 -24.89 -22.58
CA LEU A 328 -4.85 -25.06 -23.43
C LEU A 328 -3.55 -24.98 -22.63
N GLU A 329 -3.45 -24.07 -21.65
CA GLU A 329 -2.28 -23.98 -20.77
C GLU A 329 -2.10 -25.27 -19.96
N ALA A 330 -3.18 -25.77 -19.37
CA ALA A 330 -3.14 -27.02 -18.59
C ALA A 330 -2.68 -28.22 -19.43
N GLU A 331 -3.14 -28.32 -20.68
CA GLU A 331 -2.70 -29.37 -21.60
C GLU A 331 -1.23 -29.23 -22.01
N LEU A 332 -0.74 -28.00 -22.21
CA LEU A 332 0.69 -27.76 -22.48
C LEU A 332 1.57 -28.12 -21.27
N GLN A 333 1.13 -27.76 -20.06
CA GLN A 333 1.80 -28.11 -18.82
C GLN A 333 1.88 -29.62 -18.62
N ALA A 334 0.79 -30.34 -18.89
CA ALA A 334 0.73 -31.79 -18.75
C ALA A 334 1.56 -32.55 -19.79
N ARG A 335 1.64 -32.03 -21.03
CA ARG A 335 2.25 -32.75 -22.16
C ARG A 335 3.69 -32.37 -22.45
N VAL A 336 4.12 -31.17 -22.07
CA VAL A 336 5.42 -30.62 -22.48
C VAL A 336 6.27 -30.31 -21.26
N GLU A 337 5.85 -29.35 -20.43
CA GLU A 337 6.62 -28.88 -19.29
C GLU A 337 5.69 -28.16 -18.30
N PRO A 338 5.59 -28.62 -17.05
CA PRO A 338 4.75 -28.01 -16.01
C PRO A 338 4.98 -26.51 -15.77
N ALA A 339 6.17 -25.99 -16.09
CA ALA A 339 6.50 -24.58 -15.96
C ALA A 339 5.86 -23.67 -17.03
N LEU A 340 5.31 -24.22 -18.12
CA LEU A 340 4.81 -23.42 -19.25
C LEU A 340 3.60 -22.56 -18.89
N ARG A 341 3.54 -21.34 -19.44
CA ARG A 341 2.43 -20.40 -19.29
C ARG A 341 2.00 -19.85 -20.64
N ILE A 342 0.70 -19.67 -20.84
CA ILE A 342 0.18 -19.03 -22.04
C ILE A 342 0.02 -17.53 -21.77
N GLU A 343 0.68 -16.73 -22.58
CA GLU A 343 0.45 -15.29 -22.66
C GLU A 343 -0.14 -14.95 -24.02
N ARG A 344 -1.05 -13.96 -24.04
CA ARG A 344 -1.50 -13.40 -25.31
C ARG A 344 -0.48 -12.38 -25.77
N GLU A 345 -0.16 -12.35 -27.06
CA GLU A 345 0.57 -11.21 -27.60
C GLU A 345 -0.19 -9.92 -27.29
N ALA A 346 0.47 -9.00 -26.61
CA ALA A 346 -0.04 -7.65 -26.40
C ALA A 346 -0.08 -7.00 -27.79
N ARG A 347 -1.26 -6.97 -28.43
CA ARG A 347 -1.47 -6.19 -29.65
C ARG A 347 -0.97 -4.77 -29.36
N ARG A 348 0.14 -4.37 -29.99
CA ARG A 348 0.56 -2.97 -30.01
C ARG A 348 -0.62 -2.15 -30.48
N ASP A 349 -0.95 -1.10 -29.74
CA ASP A 349 -2.03 -0.18 -30.08
C ASP A 349 -1.74 0.41 -31.48
N LEU A 350 -2.51 -0.04 -32.47
CA LEU A 350 -2.42 0.42 -33.86
C LEU A 350 -3.25 1.70 -34.09
N SER A 351 -3.86 2.28 -33.04
CA SER A 351 -4.69 3.47 -33.20
C SER A 351 -3.86 4.67 -33.65
N PRO A 352 -4.13 5.24 -34.85
CA PRO A 352 -3.42 6.42 -35.35
C PRO A 352 -3.67 7.66 -34.47
N LEU A 353 -4.74 7.67 -33.66
CA LEU A 353 -5.23 8.83 -32.90
C LEU A 353 -4.37 9.19 -31.68
N ARG A 354 -3.45 8.32 -31.24
CA ARG A 354 -2.60 8.57 -30.06
C ARG A 354 -1.14 8.92 -30.40
N ARG A 355 -0.84 9.20 -31.68
CA ARG A 355 0.48 9.68 -32.14
C ARG A 355 0.48 11.16 -32.56
N LEU A 356 -0.35 11.98 -31.91
CA LEU A 356 -0.31 13.44 -32.04
C LEU A 356 0.15 14.06 -30.74
#